data_AF-A0A353GWF4-F1
#
_entry.id   AF-A0A353GWF4-F1
#
_cell.length_a   1.000
_cell.length_b   1.000
_cell.length_c   1.000
_cell.angle_alpha   90.00
_cell.angle_beta   90.00
_cell.angle_gamma   90.00
#
_symmetry.space_group_name_H-M   'P 1'
#
loop_
_entity.id
_entity.type
_entity.pdbx_description
1 polymer ?
#
loop_
_entity_poly.entity_id
_entity_poly.type
_entity_poly.pdbx_seq_one_letter_code
_entity_poly.pdbx_strand_id
1 'polypeptide(L)'
;MNREQDLAALKENWKNEEQNTFKGWDFSYLDKRWQHEQLPWDYKLIVANYLKPADKLLDMGTGGGEFLLTLNHSHVLTSVTESYLPNVELCKQTLAPLGIEVRQVF
;
A
#
# COMPACT_ATOMS: atom_id res chain seq x y z
N MET A 1 33.69 23.01 4.24
CA MET A 1 33.25 21.76 4.89
C MET A 1 34.05 20.61 4.28
N ASN A 2 34.51 19.66 5.10
CA ASN A 2 35.31 18.53 4.62
C ASN A 2 34.38 17.48 4.00
N ARG A 3 34.64 17.05 2.76
CA ARG A 3 33.84 16.07 2.01
C ARG A 3 33.52 14.80 2.81
N GLU A 4 34.43 14.36 3.67
CA GLU A 4 34.22 13.19 4.53
C GLU A 4 33.15 13.42 5.60
N GLN A 5 33.10 14.62 6.18
CA GLN A 5 32.07 15.00 7.15
C GLN A 5 30.69 15.09 6.48
N ASP A 6 30.63 15.62 5.26
CA ASP A 6 29.39 15.71 4.48
C ASP A 6 28.84 14.31 4.14
N LEU A 7 29.70 13.36 3.76
CA LEU A 7 29.31 11.98 3.49
C LEU A 7 28.84 11.23 4.75
N ALA A 8 29.47 11.48 5.90
CA ALA A 8 29.04 10.88 7.16
C ALA A 8 27.64 11.36 7.56
N ALA A 9 27.37 12.67 7.42
CA ALA A 9 26.07 13.25 7.71
C ALA A 9 24.97 12.72 6.77
N LEU A 10 25.25 12.58 5.47
CA LEU A 10 24.31 11.97 4.52
C LEU A 10 23.98 10.52 4.88
N LYS A 11 24.99 9.73 5.27
CA LYS A 11 24.81 8.34 5.67
C LYS A 11 23.95 8.21 6.93
N GLU A 12 24.15 9.10 7.91
CA GLU A 12 23.33 9.14 9.11
C GLU A 12 21.87 9.51 8.80
N ASN A 13 21.67 10.52 7.96
CA ASN A 13 20.33 10.89 7.51
C ASN A 13 19.62 9.73 6.79
N TRP A 14 20.28 9.03 5.85
CA TRP A 14 19.66 7.91 5.16
C TRP A 14 19.32 6.73 6.08
N LYS A 15 20.14 6.46 7.11
CA LYS A 15 19.81 5.45 8.12
C LYS A 15 18.58 5.85 8.91
N ASN A 16 18.44 7.12 9.27
CA ASN A 16 17.25 7.62 9.96
C ASN A 16 16.02 7.50 9.06
N GLU A 17 16.13 7.84 7.77
CA GLU A 17 15.06 7.68 6.79
C GLU A 17 14.62 6.22 6.64
N GLU A 18 15.55 5.27 6.55
CA GLU A 18 15.27 3.84 6.46
C GLU A 18 14.42 3.30 7.62
N GLN A 19 14.59 3.86 8.84
CA GLN A 19 13.82 3.44 10.01
C GLN A 19 12.37 3.92 9.99
N ASN A 20 12.03 4.92 9.18
CA ASN A 20 10.67 5.42 9.05
C ASN A 20 9.88 4.54 8.07
N THR A 21 9.50 3.36 8.57
CA THR A 21 8.71 2.39 7.80
C THR A 21 7.24 2.82 7.72
N PHE A 22 6.52 2.25 6.76
CA PHE A 22 5.09 2.50 6.57
C PHE A 22 4.27 1.26 6.94
N LYS A 23 2.96 1.48 7.14
CA LYS A 23 1.94 0.42 7.23
C LYS A 23 0.88 0.72 6.18
N GLY A 24 0.40 -0.35 5.56
CA GLY A 24 -0.43 -0.30 4.38
C GLY A 24 0.20 0.54 3.27
N TRP A 25 -0.55 1.52 2.74
CA TRP A 25 -0.09 2.55 1.80
C TRP A 25 -0.05 3.95 2.44
N ASP A 26 0.18 4.05 3.76
CA ASP A 26 0.36 5.34 4.44
C ASP A 26 1.80 5.87 4.28
N PHE A 27 1.97 6.81 3.34
CA PHE A 27 3.23 7.52 3.10
C PHE A 27 3.22 8.96 3.62
N SER A 28 2.37 9.28 4.60
CA SER A 28 2.27 10.64 5.17
C SER A 28 3.62 11.18 5.68
N TYR A 29 4.54 10.31 6.09
CA TYR A 29 5.92 10.68 6.44
C TYR A 29 6.67 11.39 5.29
N LEU A 30 6.30 11.11 4.04
CA LEU A 30 6.87 11.75 2.85
C LEU A 30 6.16 13.04 2.46
N ASP A 31 5.10 13.46 3.15
CA ASP A 31 4.33 14.65 2.80
C ASP A 31 5.23 15.86 2.52
N LYS A 32 5.02 16.51 1.37
CA LYS A 32 5.81 17.66 0.86
C LYS A 32 7.27 17.35 0.51
N ARG A 33 7.70 16.09 0.56
CA ARG A 33 9.04 15.63 0.17
C ARG A 33 9.06 14.83 -1.13
N TRP A 34 7.91 14.66 -1.78
CA TRP A 34 7.77 14.03 -3.08
C TRP A 34 6.86 14.85 -3.99
N GLN A 35 6.98 14.62 -5.29
CA GLN A 35 6.14 15.20 -6.32
C GLN A 35 5.77 14.10 -7.32
N HIS A 36 4.59 14.23 -7.93
CA HIS A 36 4.18 13.35 -9.02
C HIS A 36 3.59 14.15 -10.17
N GLU A 37 3.66 13.56 -11.34
CA GLU A 37 2.93 14.07 -12.50
C GLU A 37 1.44 13.76 -12.38
N GLN A 38 0.62 14.57 -13.06
CA GLN A 38 -0.78 14.24 -13.24
C GLN A 38 -0.88 13.11 -14.27
N LEU A 39 -1.48 12.00 -13.85
CA LEU A 39 -1.70 10.87 -14.73
C LEU A 39 -2.89 11.16 -15.66
N PRO A 40 -2.83 10.77 -16.96
CA PRO A 40 -3.92 10.99 -17.91
C PRO A 40 -5.09 10.00 -17.73
N TRP A 41 -5.07 9.20 -16.65
CA TRP A 41 -6.04 8.17 -16.35
C TRP A 41 -6.34 8.15 -14.85
N ASP A 42 -7.52 7.64 -14.50
CA ASP A 42 -7.94 7.41 -13.13
C ASP A 42 -8.15 5.90 -12.94
N TYR A 43 -7.27 5.30 -12.13
CA TYR A 43 -7.30 3.86 -11.89
C TYR A 43 -8.61 3.40 -11.24
N LYS A 44 -9.15 4.19 -10.31
CA LYS A 44 -10.41 3.86 -9.64
C LYS A 44 -11.57 3.85 -10.63
N LEU A 45 -11.64 4.84 -11.52
CA LEU A 45 -12.66 4.89 -12.58
C LEU A 45 -12.50 3.73 -13.57
N ILE A 46 -11.27 3.39 -13.95
CA ILE A 46 -11.00 2.24 -14.82
C ILE A 46 -11.52 0.96 -14.16
N VAL A 47 -11.14 0.67 -12.92
CA VAL A 47 -11.60 -0.52 -12.20
C VAL A 47 -13.13 -0.53 -12.08
N ALA A 48 -13.75 0.59 -11.70
CA ALA A 48 -15.21 0.69 -11.57
C ALA A 48 -15.98 0.40 -12.87
N ASN A 49 -15.39 0.70 -14.04
CA ASN A 49 -16.01 0.41 -15.33
C ASN A 49 -16.01 -1.10 -15.68
N TYR A 50 -15.09 -1.88 -15.11
CA TYR A 50 -14.96 -3.31 -15.41
C TYR A 50 -15.49 -4.21 -14.30
N LEU A 51 -15.47 -3.74 -13.05
CA LEU A 51 -15.84 -4.53 -11.88
C LEU A 51 -17.36 -4.68 -11.78
N LYS A 52 -17.85 -5.91 -11.93
CA LYS A 52 -19.26 -6.25 -11.82
C LYS A 52 -19.58 -6.80 -10.44
N PRO A 53 -20.83 -6.65 -9.95
CA PRO A 53 -21.23 -7.14 -8.63
C PRO A 53 -21.00 -8.64 -8.38
N ALA A 54 -20.99 -9.46 -9.43
CA ALA A 54 -20.81 -10.92 -9.35
C ALA A 54 -19.36 -11.38 -9.52
N ASP A 55 -18.42 -10.47 -9.80
CA ASP A 55 -17.03 -10.83 -10.05
C ASP A 55 -16.34 -11.30 -8.78
N LYS A 56 -15.42 -12.27 -8.92
CA LYS A 56 -14.49 -12.66 -7.87
C LYS A 56 -13.21 -11.83 -8.04
N LEU A 57 -13.00 -10.87 -7.16
CA LEU A 57 -11.90 -9.91 -7.22
C LEU A 57 -10.67 -10.46 -6.48
N LEU A 58 -9.51 -10.38 -7.13
CA LEU A 58 -8.21 -10.59 -6.50
C LEU A 58 -7.43 -9.27 -6.54
N ASP A 59 -7.01 -8.78 -5.37
CA ASP A 59 -6.13 -7.62 -5.24
C ASP A 59 -4.72 -8.08 -4.82
N MET A 60 -3.71 -7.71 -5.60
CA MET A 60 -2.34 -8.19 -5.43
C MET A 60 -1.42 -7.09 -4.93
N GLY A 61 -0.74 -7.32 -3.80
CA GLY A 61 0.04 -6.27 -3.13
C GLY A 61 -0.88 -5.22 -2.52
N THR A 62 -1.90 -5.68 -1.79
CA THR A 62 -3.03 -4.84 -1.32
C THR A 62 -2.59 -3.74 -0.35
N GLY A 63 -1.39 -3.84 0.23
CA GLY A 63 -0.96 -2.99 1.32
C GLY A 63 -1.83 -3.22 2.54
N GLY A 64 -2.59 -2.21 2.98
CA GLY A 64 -3.56 -2.34 4.07
C GLY A 64 -4.99 -2.58 3.57
N GLY A 65 -5.20 -2.65 2.25
CA GLY A 65 -6.52 -2.70 1.62
C GLY A 65 -7.22 -1.34 1.53
N GLU A 66 -6.51 -0.23 1.75
CA GLU A 66 -7.10 1.12 1.80
C GLU A 66 -7.77 1.48 0.48
N PHE A 67 -7.09 1.25 -0.64
CA PHE A 67 -7.65 1.47 -1.97
C PHE A 67 -8.79 0.48 -2.27
N LEU A 68 -8.58 -0.80 -1.98
CA LEU A 68 -9.52 -1.89 -2.21
C LEU A 68 -10.89 -1.60 -1.59
N LEU A 69 -10.92 -1.19 -0.33
CA LEU A 69 -12.17 -0.88 0.38
C LEU A 69 -12.92 0.29 -0.26
N THR A 70 -12.23 1.21 -0.96
CA THR A 70 -12.90 2.31 -1.67
C THR A 70 -13.69 1.86 -2.90
N LEU A 71 -13.48 0.63 -3.38
CA LEU A 71 -14.21 0.04 -4.51
C LEU A 71 -15.62 -0.41 -4.11
N ASN A 72 -15.90 -0.56 -2.81
CA ASN A 72 -17.19 -1.03 -2.27
C ASN A 72 -17.69 -2.34 -2.93
N HIS A 73 -16.76 -3.25 -3.26
CA HIS A 73 -17.10 -4.57 -3.78
C HIS A 73 -17.49 -5.53 -2.66
N SER A 74 -18.20 -6.60 -3.00
CA SER A 74 -18.60 -7.62 -2.04
C SER A 74 -17.38 -8.28 -1.39
N HIS A 75 -17.25 -8.15 -0.07
CA HIS A 75 -16.11 -8.69 0.68
C HIS A 75 -15.96 -10.21 0.51
N VAL A 76 -17.07 -10.96 0.50
CA VAL A 76 -17.07 -12.41 0.35
C VAL A 76 -16.69 -12.88 -1.07
N LEU A 77 -16.67 -11.97 -2.04
CA LEU A 77 -16.17 -12.22 -3.40
C LEU A 77 -14.78 -11.61 -3.62
N THR A 78 -14.11 -11.18 -2.56
CA THR A 78 -12.83 -10.49 -2.62
C THR A 78 -11.75 -11.31 -1.91
N SER A 79 -10.60 -11.43 -2.54
CA SER A 79 -9.38 -12.02 -1.99
C SER A 79 -8.21 -11.05 -2.19
N VAL A 80 -7.24 -11.11 -1.29
CA VAL A 80 -6.04 -10.27 -1.35
C VAL A 80 -4.77 -11.08 -1.17
N THR A 81 -3.68 -10.63 -1.78
CA THR A 81 -2.33 -11.11 -1.49
C THR A 81 -1.43 -10.00 -0.98
N GLU A 82 -0.55 -10.33 -0.03
CA GLU A 82 0.43 -9.39 0.52
C GLU A 82 1.73 -10.11 0.95
N SER A 83 2.88 -9.45 0.82
CA SER A 83 4.20 -10.00 1.18
C SER A 83 4.88 -9.26 2.33
N TYR A 84 4.58 -7.98 2.53
CA TYR A 84 5.22 -7.19 3.58
C TYR A 84 4.59 -7.50 4.94
N LEU A 85 5.36 -8.10 5.85
CA LEU A 85 4.85 -8.63 7.13
C LEU A 85 3.97 -7.65 7.93
N PRO A 86 4.33 -6.37 8.12
CA PRO A 86 3.46 -5.41 8.80
C PRO A 86 2.09 -5.24 8.12
N ASN A 87 2.04 -5.33 6.80
CA ASN A 87 0.81 -5.23 6.01
C ASN A 87 0.02 -6.53 6.05
N VAL A 88 0.68 -7.69 6.02
CA VAL A 88 0.03 -9.00 6.22
C VAL A 88 -0.72 -9.03 7.55
N GLU A 89 -0.06 -8.61 8.64
CA GLU A 89 -0.68 -8.58 9.96
C GLU A 89 -1.82 -7.55 10.05
N LEU A 90 -1.65 -6.38 9.43
CA LEU A 90 -2.72 -5.40 9.30
C LEU A 90 -3.93 -5.98 8.56
N CYS A 91 -3.75 -6.59 7.39
CA CYS A 91 -4.82 -7.19 6.60
C CYS A 91 -5.56 -8.31 7.36
N LYS A 92 -4.83 -9.14 8.11
CA LYS A 92 -5.47 -10.16 8.97
C LYS A 92 -6.34 -9.54 10.06
N GLN A 93 -5.96 -8.37 10.58
CA GLN A 93 -6.71 -7.66 11.62
C GLN A 93 -7.90 -6.88 11.06
N THR A 94 -7.81 -6.33 9.85
CA THR A 94 -8.80 -5.39 9.31
C THR A 94 -9.68 -5.99 8.21
N LEU A 95 -9.11 -6.79 7.30
CA LEU A 95 -9.81 -7.32 6.12
C LEU A 95 -10.42 -8.69 6.39
N ALA A 96 -9.68 -9.58 7.07
CA ALA A 96 -10.18 -10.94 7.34
C ALA A 96 -11.50 -10.97 8.12
N PRO A 97 -11.72 -10.10 9.16
CA PRO A 97 -13.01 -10.04 9.86
C PRO A 97 -14.20 -9.60 8.98
N LEU A 98 -13.93 -8.95 7.85
CA LEU A 98 -14.96 -8.55 6.89
C LEU A 98 -15.39 -9.70 5.96
N GLY A 99 -14.72 -10.85 6.02
CA GLY A 99 -14.92 -11.98 5.13
C GLY A 99 -14.04 -11.98 3.88
N ILE A 100 -13.06 -11.07 3.80
CA ILE A 100 -12.08 -11.02 2.72
C ILE A 100 -11.01 -12.09 2.96
N GLU A 101 -10.70 -12.88 1.94
CA GLU A 101 -9.66 -13.90 2.03
C GLU A 101 -8.27 -13.28 1.91
N VAL A 102 -7.45 -13.38 2.96
CA VAL A 102 -6.08 -12.84 3.00
C VAL A 102 -5.06 -13.96 2.79
N ARG A 103 -4.20 -13.83 1.78
CA ARG A 103 -3.10 -14.78 1.52
C ARG A 103 -1.74 -14.08 1.57
N GLN A 104 -0.88 -14.56 2.45
CA GLN A 104 0.52 -14.14 2.43
C GLN A 104 1.26 -14.77 1.24
N VAL A 105 2.07 -13.98 0.54
CA VAL A 105 2.96 -14.42 -0.54
C VAL A 105 4.41 -14.04 -0.22
N PHE A 106 5.38 -14.77 -0.79
CA PHE A 106 6.81 -14.67 -0.45
C PHE A 106 7.67 -14.52 -1.70
#